data_AF-A0A8T2TZ72-F1
#
_entry.id   AF-A0A8T2TZ72-F1
#
_cell.length_a   1.000
_cell.length_b   1.000
_cell.length_c   1.000
_cell.angle_alpha   90.00
_cell.angle_beta   90.00
_cell.angle_gamma   90.00
#
_symmetry.space_group_name_H-M   'P 1'
#
loop_
_entity.id
_entity.type
_entity.pdbx_description
1 polymer ?
#
loop_
_entity_poly.entity_id
_entity_poly.type
_entity_poly.pdbx_seq_one_letter_code
_entity_poly.pdbx_strand_id
1 'polypeptide(L)'
;MVKVIFISHLLTYFYCSPWSLLSRVDSDIYGVQEPLRTRREILSIYEKYADSVLGKYGHGKPSIRSTIKPLLHLFHSEENAGLWRRTIDETVRDAVNCSEVLSRSLPVLPDHVLDSPPPLPVTTDDSMPAVLSRLPNVPSFLQRSCESQSVEASSEPLLDLVLCA
;
A
#
# COMPACT_ATOMS: atom_id res chain seq x y z
N MET A 1 -6.68 2.17 23.56
CA MET A 1 -6.04 1.03 22.89
C MET A 1 -6.74 0.82 21.54
N VAL A 2 -6.50 1.73 20.58
CA VAL A 2 -7.18 1.77 19.27
C VAL A 2 -6.09 1.63 18.22
N LYS A 3 -5.61 0.41 17.94
CA LYS A 3 -4.44 0.26 17.07
C LYS A 3 -4.39 -0.96 16.15
N VAL A 4 -5.43 -1.80 16.08
CA VAL A 4 -5.38 -2.99 15.21
C VAL A 4 -6.62 -3.18 14.32
N ILE A 5 -7.78 -2.62 14.68
CA ILE A 5 -9.02 -2.76 13.87
C ILE A 5 -9.07 -1.78 12.69
N PHE A 6 -8.28 -0.70 12.72
CA PHE A 6 -8.24 0.32 11.67
C PHE A 6 -7.73 -0.21 10.31
N ILE A 7 -6.97 -1.31 10.30
CA ILE A 7 -6.26 -1.76 9.11
C ILE A 7 -7.19 -2.56 8.17
N SER A 8 -8.07 -3.43 8.68
CA SER A 8 -8.83 -4.36 7.80
C SER A 8 -9.90 -3.70 6.91
N HIS A 9 -10.42 -2.53 7.28
CA HIS A 9 -11.49 -1.86 6.52
C HIS A 9 -11.02 -0.67 5.67
N LEU A 10 -9.91 -0.02 6.08
CA LEU A 10 -9.15 0.83 5.17
C LEU A 10 -8.71 0.02 3.96
N LEU A 11 -8.32 -1.24 4.17
CA LEU A 11 -7.87 -2.13 3.10
C LEU A 11 -8.87 -2.20 1.93
N THR A 12 -10.18 -2.37 2.12
CA THR A 12 -11.11 -2.50 0.97
C THR A 12 -11.21 -1.23 0.12
N TYR A 13 -11.27 -0.04 0.71
CA TYR A 13 -11.31 1.24 -0.03
C TYR A 13 -9.94 1.63 -0.57
N PHE A 14 -8.89 1.37 0.20
CA PHE A 14 -7.49 1.48 -0.19
C PHE A 14 -7.14 0.56 -1.36
N TYR A 15 -7.72 -0.63 -1.43
CA TYR A 15 -7.49 -1.58 -2.53
C TYR A 15 -8.16 -1.14 -3.83
N CYS A 16 -9.19 -0.29 -3.78
CA CYS A 16 -9.87 0.21 -4.97
C CYS A 16 -9.12 1.36 -5.64
N SER A 17 -8.51 2.30 -4.91
CA SER A 17 -7.69 3.35 -5.55
C SER A 17 -6.65 3.88 -4.57
N PRO A 18 -5.60 3.08 -4.26
CA PRO A 18 -4.60 3.46 -3.27
C PRO A 18 -3.84 4.71 -3.70
N TRP A 19 -3.61 4.84 -5.01
CA TRP A 19 -2.90 5.94 -5.62
C TRP A 19 -3.53 7.31 -5.34
N SER A 20 -4.83 7.43 -5.61
CA SER A 20 -5.58 8.67 -5.46
C SER A 20 -5.74 9.08 -3.99
N LEU A 21 -5.84 8.09 -3.09
CA LEU A 21 -6.02 8.34 -1.67
C LEU A 21 -4.70 8.70 -0.97
N LEU A 22 -3.64 7.92 -1.21
CA LEU A 22 -2.37 8.08 -0.51
C LEU A 22 -1.59 9.32 -0.92
N SER A 23 -1.68 9.71 -2.19
CA SER A 23 -0.99 10.90 -2.70
C SER A 23 -1.40 12.20 -1.98
N ARG A 24 -2.56 12.20 -1.32
CA ARG A 24 -3.13 13.36 -0.63
C ARG A 24 -2.84 13.39 0.87
N VAL A 25 -2.41 12.26 1.45
CA VAL A 25 -2.24 12.13 2.90
C VAL A 25 -1.21 13.13 3.43
N ASP A 26 -0.09 13.30 2.72
CA ASP A 26 1.00 14.17 3.16
C ASP A 26 0.58 15.65 3.21
N SER A 27 -0.19 16.09 2.21
CA SER A 27 -0.74 17.45 2.16
C SER A 27 -1.89 17.63 3.17
N ASP A 28 -2.90 16.75 3.13
CA ASP A 28 -4.16 16.97 3.83
C ASP A 28 -4.09 16.66 5.33
N ILE A 29 -3.20 15.75 5.75
CA ILE A 29 -3.06 15.34 7.17
C ILE A 29 -1.83 15.97 7.80
N TYR A 30 -0.69 15.94 7.10
CA TYR A 30 0.58 16.39 7.65
C TYR A 30 0.96 17.81 7.24
N GLY A 31 0.23 18.44 6.32
CA GLY A 31 0.50 19.80 5.85
C GLY A 31 1.81 19.92 5.06
N VAL A 32 2.38 18.81 4.61
CA VAL A 32 3.65 18.78 3.88
C VAL A 32 3.36 18.98 2.39
N GLN A 33 3.89 20.06 1.82
CA GLN A 33 3.85 20.29 0.38
C GLN A 33 5.02 19.54 -0.28
N GLU A 34 4.92 18.22 -0.40
CA GLU A 34 5.79 17.46 -1.28
C GLU A 34 5.33 17.59 -2.75
N PRO A 35 6.26 17.55 -3.72
CA PRO A 35 5.89 17.46 -5.11
C PRO A 35 5.07 16.19 -5.34
N LEU A 36 3.97 16.34 -6.08
CA LEU A 36 3.15 15.23 -6.55
C LEU A 36 4.03 14.30 -7.41
N ARG A 37 4.35 13.13 -6.88
CA ARG A 37 5.15 12.14 -7.62
C ARG A 37 4.32 11.49 -8.70
N THR A 38 4.94 11.09 -9.80
CA THR A 38 4.27 10.26 -10.81
C THR A 38 4.31 8.80 -10.38
N ARG A 39 3.46 7.96 -10.97
CA ARG A 39 3.49 6.50 -10.73
C ARG A 39 4.85 5.92 -11.14
N ARG A 40 5.45 6.44 -12.22
CA ARG A 40 6.78 6.05 -12.70
C ARG A 40 7.87 6.29 -11.66
N GLU A 41 7.86 7.45 -11.01
CA GLU A 41 8.83 7.77 -9.96
C GLU A 41 8.69 6.83 -8.76
N ILE A 42 7.46 6.54 -8.35
CA ILE A 42 7.20 5.64 -7.23
C ILE A 42 7.65 4.22 -7.54
N LEU A 43 7.39 3.74 -8.76
CA LEU A 43 7.87 2.44 -9.20
C LEU A 43 9.39 2.37 -9.18
N SER A 44 10.09 3.41 -9.65
CA SER A 44 11.57 3.45 -9.62
C SER A 44 12.15 3.39 -8.21
N ILE A 45 11.49 4.03 -7.24
CA ILE A 45 11.90 3.97 -5.83
C ILE A 45 11.58 2.59 -5.24
N TYR A 46 10.38 2.09 -5.51
CA TYR A 46 9.90 0.82 -4.98
C TYR A 46 10.71 -0.36 -5.51
N GLU A 47 11.10 -0.35 -6.78
CA GLU A 47 11.95 -1.35 -7.40
C GLU A 47 13.25 -1.57 -6.61
N LYS A 48 13.96 -0.49 -6.30
CA LYS A 48 15.21 -0.54 -5.52
C LYS A 48 14.98 -1.11 -4.11
N TYR A 49 13.89 -0.69 -3.47
CA TYR A 49 13.50 -1.23 -2.17
C TYR A 49 13.18 -2.73 -2.26
N ALA A 50 12.32 -3.12 -3.20
CA ALA A 50 11.84 -4.47 -3.43
C ALA A 50 12.99 -5.43 -3.64
N ASP A 51 13.93 -5.10 -4.53
CA ASP A 51 15.10 -5.94 -4.80
C ASP A 51 16.02 -6.04 -3.59
N SER A 52 16.15 -4.97 -2.80
CA SER A 52 16.95 -4.99 -1.58
C SER A 52 16.36 -5.90 -0.49
N VAL A 53 15.05 -6.18 -0.50
CA VAL A 53 14.39 -6.97 0.56
C VAL A 53 14.13 -8.42 0.17
N LEU A 54 14.29 -8.79 -1.10
CA LEU A 54 14.08 -10.17 -1.55
C LEU A 54 14.96 -11.15 -0.75
N GLY A 55 14.33 -12.19 -0.21
CA GLY A 55 15.02 -13.26 0.52
C GLY A 55 15.67 -12.85 1.86
N LYS A 56 15.53 -11.60 2.33
CA LYS A 56 16.23 -11.10 3.53
C LYS A 56 15.90 -11.84 4.83
N TYR A 57 14.68 -12.35 4.98
CA TYR A 57 14.19 -12.88 6.27
C TYR A 57 14.26 -14.41 6.39
N GLY A 58 15.03 -15.07 5.51
CA GLY A 58 15.19 -16.52 5.50
C GLY A 58 14.09 -17.25 4.71
N HIS A 59 14.37 -18.51 4.35
CA HIS A 59 13.46 -19.36 3.53
C HIS A 59 13.00 -18.73 2.20
N GLY A 60 13.81 -17.83 1.62
CA GLY A 60 13.45 -17.14 0.37
C GLY A 60 12.27 -16.15 0.52
N LYS A 61 12.07 -15.60 1.72
CA LYS A 61 11.02 -14.61 2.00
C LYS A 61 11.59 -13.19 2.25
N PRO A 62 10.89 -12.13 1.80
CA PRO A 62 9.73 -12.13 0.91
C PRO A 62 10.05 -12.71 -0.47
N SER A 63 9.07 -13.42 -1.04
CA SER A 63 9.11 -13.87 -2.43
C SER A 63 8.70 -12.72 -3.35
N ILE A 64 9.11 -12.79 -4.62
CA ILE A 64 8.76 -11.79 -5.65
C ILE A 64 7.25 -11.56 -5.69
N ARG A 65 6.45 -12.62 -5.64
CA ARG A 65 4.98 -12.53 -5.61
C ARG A 65 4.46 -11.71 -4.42
N SER A 66 5.05 -11.89 -3.23
CA SER A 66 4.65 -11.09 -2.06
C SER A 66 5.08 -9.63 -2.17
N THR A 67 6.23 -9.37 -2.81
CA THR A 67 6.74 -8.02 -3.03
C THR A 67 5.98 -7.27 -4.13
N ILE A 68 5.46 -7.97 -5.15
CA ILE A 68 4.68 -7.35 -6.24
C ILE A 68 3.23 -7.06 -5.83
N LYS A 69 2.67 -7.83 -4.90
CA LYS A 69 1.26 -7.72 -4.49
C LYS A 69 0.78 -6.31 -4.15
N PRO A 70 1.54 -5.45 -3.44
CA PRO A 70 1.14 -4.07 -3.17
C PRO A 70 0.99 -3.20 -4.43
N LEU A 71 1.66 -3.54 -5.53
CA LEU A 71 1.65 -2.76 -6.76
C LEU A 71 0.42 -3.03 -7.63
N LEU A 72 -0.23 -4.19 -7.50
CA LEU A 72 -1.28 -4.67 -8.42
C LEU A 72 -2.48 -3.72 -8.58
N HIS A 73 -2.73 -2.85 -7.61
CA HIS A 73 -3.83 -1.89 -7.62
C HIS A 73 -3.38 -0.44 -7.89
N LEU A 74 -2.09 -0.21 -8.19
CA LEU A 74 -1.56 1.12 -8.48
C LEU A 74 -2.24 1.78 -9.69
N PHE A 75 -2.55 0.97 -10.71
CA PHE A 75 -3.21 1.42 -11.95
C PHE A 75 -4.69 1.04 -11.99
N HIS A 76 -5.37 0.95 -10.85
CA HIS A 76 -6.80 0.62 -10.86
C HIS A 76 -7.60 1.64 -11.68
N SER A 77 -8.54 1.17 -12.49
CA SER A 77 -9.38 1.97 -13.40
C SER A 77 -8.63 2.73 -14.51
N GLU A 78 -7.39 2.36 -14.79
CA GLU A 78 -6.58 2.96 -15.87
C GLU A 78 -6.60 2.12 -17.15
N GLU A 79 -6.21 2.74 -18.26
CA GLU A 79 -6.01 2.04 -19.53
C GLU A 79 -4.95 0.93 -19.37
N ASN A 80 -5.21 -0.23 -19.98
CA ASN A 80 -4.35 -1.42 -19.95
C ASN A 80 -4.03 -1.99 -18.55
N ALA A 81 -4.66 -1.53 -17.48
CA ALA A 81 -4.46 -2.05 -16.13
C ALA A 81 -4.76 -3.55 -15.99
N GLY A 82 -5.78 -4.03 -16.70
CA GLY A 82 -6.12 -5.46 -16.77
C GLY A 82 -5.04 -6.28 -17.48
N LEU A 83 -4.48 -5.74 -18.57
CA LEU A 83 -3.41 -6.39 -19.33
C LEU A 83 -2.11 -6.41 -18.53
N TRP A 84 -1.76 -5.29 -17.91
CA TRP A 84 -0.60 -5.16 -17.02
C TRP A 84 -0.60 -6.19 -15.89
N ARG A 85 -1.75 -6.39 -15.21
CA ARG A 85 -1.87 -7.42 -14.16
C ARG A 85 -1.61 -8.83 -14.68
N ARG A 86 -2.11 -9.16 -15.87
CA ARG A 86 -1.87 -10.47 -16.50
C ARG A 86 -0.40 -10.65 -16.87
N THR A 87 0.24 -9.62 -17.43
CA THR A 87 1.66 -9.62 -17.76
C THR A 87 2.52 -9.78 -16.50
N ILE A 88 2.14 -9.16 -15.38
CA ILE A 88 2.76 -9.41 -14.08
C ILE A 88 2.60 -10.88 -13.65
N ASP A 89 1.39 -11.43 -13.71
CA ASP A 89 1.12 -12.81 -13.28
C ASP A 89 1.87 -13.87 -14.10
N GLU A 90 2.17 -13.55 -15.36
CA GLU A 90 3.02 -14.34 -16.25
C GLU A 90 4.49 -14.20 -15.87
N THR A 91 5.01 -12.96 -15.79
CA THR A 91 6.44 -12.67 -15.54
C THR A 91 6.91 -13.04 -14.13
N VAL A 92 6.05 -13.01 -13.11
CA VAL A 92 6.42 -13.39 -11.74
C VAL A 92 6.77 -14.89 -11.62
N ARG A 93 6.44 -15.72 -12.62
CA ARG A 93 6.74 -17.16 -12.61
C ARG A 93 8.21 -17.44 -12.88
N ASP A 94 8.86 -16.63 -13.70
CA ASP A 94 10.22 -16.84 -14.22
C ASP A 94 11.20 -15.72 -13.88
N ALA A 95 10.72 -14.55 -13.45
CA ALA A 95 11.58 -13.44 -13.05
C ALA A 95 12.38 -13.75 -11.77
N VAL A 96 13.58 -13.19 -11.69
CA VAL A 96 14.52 -13.33 -10.56
C VAL A 96 14.36 -12.19 -9.55
N ASN A 97 13.97 -11.01 -10.00
CA ASN A 97 13.85 -9.81 -9.18
C ASN A 97 12.68 -8.90 -9.63
N CYS A 98 12.38 -7.88 -8.82
CA CYS A 98 11.28 -6.94 -9.06
C CYS A 98 11.57 -6.06 -10.28
N SER A 99 12.82 -5.62 -10.46
CA SER A 99 13.27 -4.87 -11.64
C SER A 99 12.90 -5.57 -12.95
N GLU A 100 13.17 -6.87 -13.04
CA GLU A 100 12.85 -7.68 -14.20
C GLU A 100 11.34 -7.75 -14.46
N VAL A 101 10.52 -7.96 -13.41
CA VAL A 101 9.05 -7.96 -13.53
C VAL A 101 8.55 -6.61 -14.07
N LEU A 102 9.06 -5.50 -13.54
CA LEU A 102 8.63 -4.15 -13.95
C LEU A 102 9.10 -3.82 -15.38
N SER A 103 10.35 -4.13 -15.73
CA SER A 103 10.89 -3.88 -17.07
C SER A 103 10.09 -4.57 -18.18
N ARG A 104 9.57 -5.77 -17.91
CA ARG A 104 8.77 -6.56 -18.86
C ARG A 104 7.30 -6.15 -18.88
N SER A 105 6.75 -5.71 -17.75
CA SER A 105 5.31 -5.40 -17.63
C SER A 105 4.96 -3.95 -17.96
N LEU A 106 5.82 -2.98 -17.62
CA LEU A 106 5.53 -1.56 -17.83
C LEU A 106 5.34 -1.10 -19.29
N PRO A 107 5.99 -1.70 -20.32
CA PRO A 107 5.76 -1.32 -21.71
C PRO A 107 4.32 -1.52 -22.23
N VAL A 108 3.51 -2.28 -21.50
CA VAL A 108 2.09 -2.51 -21.79
C VAL A 108 1.23 -1.29 -21.45
N LEU A 109 1.67 -0.46 -20.51
CA LEU A 109 0.96 0.73 -20.07
C LEU A 109 1.39 1.92 -20.94
N PRO A 110 0.46 2.78 -21.37
CA PRO A 110 0.82 3.97 -22.13
C PRO A 110 1.54 5.01 -21.25
N ASP A 111 2.44 5.79 -21.84
CA ASP A 111 3.27 6.75 -21.09
C ASP A 111 2.44 7.76 -20.29
N HIS A 112 1.32 8.23 -20.85
CA HIS A 112 0.44 9.20 -20.16
C HIS A 112 -0.16 8.62 -18.87
N VAL A 113 -0.36 7.30 -18.77
CA VAL A 113 -0.82 6.63 -17.54
C VAL A 113 0.31 6.60 -16.52
N LEU A 114 1.55 6.35 -16.95
CA LEU A 114 2.73 6.30 -16.07
C LEU A 114 3.11 7.67 -15.49
N ASP A 115 2.98 8.71 -16.32
CA ASP A 115 3.38 10.08 -16.00
C ASP A 115 2.22 10.96 -15.51
N SER A 116 0.99 10.43 -15.47
CA SER A 116 -0.16 11.18 -14.94
C SER A 116 0.07 11.59 -13.47
N PRO A 117 -0.17 12.86 -13.13
CA PRO A 117 -0.14 13.28 -11.74
C PRO A 117 -1.29 12.64 -10.97
N PRO A 118 -1.19 12.53 -9.63
CA PRO A 118 -2.32 12.13 -8.81
C PRO A 118 -3.53 13.05 -9.03
N PRO A 119 -4.77 12.53 -8.93
CA PRO A 119 -5.97 13.33 -9.10
C PRO A 119 -6.00 14.51 -8.11
N LEU A 120 -6.24 15.71 -8.64
CA LEU A 120 -6.44 16.89 -7.80
C LEU A 120 -7.79 16.81 -7.08
N PRO A 121 -7.91 17.33 -5.84
CA PRO A 121 -9.19 17.41 -5.16
C PRO A 121 -10.15 18.33 -5.93
N VAL A 122 -11.28 17.79 -6.36
CA VAL A 122 -12.28 18.48 -7.18
C VAL A 122 -13.15 19.45 -6.37
N THR A 123 -13.33 19.22 -5.06
CA THR A 123 -14.11 20.09 -4.16
C THR A 123 -13.62 20.08 -2.70
N THR A 124 -14.05 21.06 -1.90
CA THR A 124 -13.81 21.10 -0.43
C THR A 124 -14.51 19.96 0.33
N ASP A 125 -15.58 19.39 -0.23
CA ASP A 125 -16.30 18.23 0.31
C ASP A 125 -15.54 16.90 0.11
N ASP A 126 -14.48 16.91 -0.71
CA ASP A 126 -13.57 15.79 -0.92
C ASP A 126 -12.33 15.87 -0.02
N SER A 127 -12.32 16.76 0.98
CA SER A 127 -11.24 16.84 1.97
C SER A 127 -11.05 15.48 2.66
N MET A 128 -9.81 15.01 2.82
CA MET A 128 -9.52 13.68 3.39
C MET A 128 -10.23 13.38 4.72
N PRO A 129 -10.35 14.31 5.69
CA PRO A 129 -11.16 14.12 6.89
C PRO A 129 -12.65 13.86 6.59
N ALA A 130 -13.22 14.53 5.59
CA ALA A 130 -14.60 14.31 5.16
C ALA A 130 -14.78 12.93 4.48
N VAL A 131 -13.83 12.53 3.63
CA VAL A 131 -13.80 11.18 3.03
C VAL A 131 -13.71 10.09 4.11
N LEU A 132 -12.82 10.27 5.10
CA LEU A 132 -12.67 9.34 6.22
C LEU A 132 -13.95 9.25 7.07
N SER A 133 -14.67 10.37 7.24
CA SER A 133 -15.92 10.42 8.03
C SER A 133 -17.12 9.72 7.35
N ARG A 134 -17.06 9.52 6.03
CA ARG A 134 -18.12 8.89 5.21
C ARG A 134 -17.94 7.38 5.01
N LEU A 135 -16.88 6.79 5.57
CA LEU A 135 -16.66 5.36 5.49
C LEU A 135 -17.73 4.60 6.30
N PRO A 136 -18.38 3.57 5.72
CA PRO A 136 -19.46 2.85 6.42
C PRO A 136 -18.95 2.13 7.66
N ASN A 137 -19.78 2.09 8.71
CA ASN A 137 -19.51 1.33 9.93
C ASN A 137 -19.38 -0.17 9.63
N VAL A 138 -18.45 -0.81 10.33
CA VAL A 138 -17.96 -2.18 10.10
C VAL A 138 -19.11 -3.21 10.13
N PRO A 139 -19.23 -4.13 9.15
CA PRO A 139 -20.17 -5.24 9.21
C PRO A 139 -19.75 -6.27 10.28
N SER A 140 -20.73 -6.76 11.02
CA SER A 140 -20.60 -7.59 12.22
C SER A 140 -19.88 -8.94 12.04
N PHE A 141 -19.62 -9.40 10.80
CA PHE A 141 -18.97 -10.69 10.55
C PHE A 141 -17.48 -10.72 10.94
N LEU A 142 -16.82 -9.56 11.05
CA LEU A 142 -15.44 -9.48 11.56
C LEU A 142 -15.36 -9.45 13.09
N GLN A 143 -16.48 -9.32 13.78
CA GLN A 143 -16.53 -9.20 15.24
C GLN A 143 -16.33 -10.56 15.94
N ARG A 144 -16.66 -11.68 15.27
CA ARG A 144 -16.65 -13.03 15.85
C ARG A 144 -15.26 -13.65 16.01
N SER A 145 -14.25 -13.19 15.28
CA SER A 145 -12.89 -13.76 15.39
C SER A 145 -12.07 -13.20 16.56
N CYS A 146 -12.52 -12.10 17.19
CA CYS A 146 -11.79 -11.45 18.28
C CYS A 146 -12.16 -11.99 19.68
N GLU A 147 -13.18 -12.84 19.78
CA GLU A 147 -13.74 -13.31 21.06
C GLU A 147 -13.14 -14.64 21.55
N SER A 148 -12.15 -15.19 20.84
CA SER A 148 -11.54 -16.48 21.16
C SER A 148 -10.03 -16.36 21.38
N GLN A 149 -9.62 -15.51 22.33
CA GLN A 149 -8.37 -15.66 23.10
C GLN A 149 -8.27 -14.55 24.16
N SER A 150 -9.10 -14.64 25.18
CA SER A 150 -8.85 -14.00 26.47
C SER A 150 -8.31 -15.07 27.43
N VAL A 151 -6.98 -15.11 27.58
CA VAL A 151 -6.34 -15.76 28.74
C VAL A 151 -5.21 -14.85 29.24
N GLU A 152 -5.55 -14.21 30.36
CA GLU A 152 -4.72 -13.71 31.47
C GLU A 152 -3.46 -12.90 31.16
N ALA A 153 -3.63 -11.58 31.29
CA ALA A 153 -2.56 -10.65 31.63
C ALA A 153 -2.28 -10.71 33.15
N SER A 154 -1.01 -10.94 33.52
CA SER A 154 -0.49 -10.69 34.86
C SER A 154 0.54 -9.55 34.77
N SER A 155 0.14 -8.39 35.31
CA SER A 155 0.90 -7.47 36.21
C SER A 155 2.41 -7.71 36.33
N GLU A 156 3.35 -6.75 36.26
CA GLU A 156 3.44 -5.32 36.62
C GLU A 156 4.89 -4.84 36.23
N PRO A 157 5.32 -3.57 36.44
CA PRO A 157 6.19 -2.79 35.55
C PRO A 157 7.65 -2.70 35.98
N LEU A 158 8.54 -2.30 35.05
CA LEU A 158 9.85 -1.74 35.40
C LEU A 158 10.24 -0.57 34.50
N LEU A 159 10.56 0.54 35.17
CA LEU A 159 11.12 1.78 34.66
C LEU A 159 12.54 1.60 34.09
N ASP A 160 12.90 2.56 33.23
CA ASP A 160 14.23 3.13 32.99
C ASP A 160 15.39 2.23 32.55
N LEU A 161 15.81 2.38 31.28
CA LEU A 161 17.23 2.42 30.86
C LEU A 161 17.37 2.69 29.35
N VAL A 162 17.36 3.97 28.94
CA VAL A 162 18.15 4.44 27.78
C VAL A 162 18.71 5.83 28.10
N LEU A 163 19.69 5.87 29.01
CA LEU A 163 20.74 6.87 29.02
C LEU A 163 22.07 6.11 29.11
N CYS A 164 22.76 5.97 27.98
CA CYS A 164 24.19 5.71 27.90
C CYS A 164 24.73 6.54 26.73
N ALA A 165 25.01 7.80 27.04
CA ALA A 165 26.28 8.43 26.69
C ALA A 165 27.08 8.50 27.99
#